data_AF-A0A1C0B6W3-F1
#
_entry.id   AF-A0A1C0B6W3-F1
#
_cell.length_a   1.000
_cell.length_b   1.000
_cell.length_c   1.000
_cell.angle_alpha   90.00
_cell.angle_beta   90.00
_cell.angle_gamma   90.00
#
_symmetry.space_group_name_H-M   'P 1'
#
loop_
_entity.id
_entity.type
_entity.pdbx_description
1 polymer ?
#
loop_
_entity_poly.entity_id
_entity_poly.type
_entity_poly.pdbx_seq_one_letter_code
_entity_poly.pdbx_strand_id
1 'polypeptide(L)'
;MIKQIEKNGIFSLFNIDNFIHLEQILDEYSPSLAQYHLENFFSNIDEESFLNKREIQNSFNIGDYSIYLDYDDNIYLESIKDNLIDSYQTSSLF
;
A
#
# COMPACT_ATOMS: atom_id res chain seq x y z
N MET A 1 -0.78 5.75 7.25
CA MET A 1 0.26 4.83 7.81
C MET A 1 0.94 4.07 6.70
N ILE A 2 2.24 3.79 6.81
CA ILE A 2 3.03 3.06 5.81
C ILE A 2 3.61 1.80 6.45
N LYS A 3 3.55 0.68 5.73
CA LYS A 3 4.08 -0.61 6.18
C LYS A 3 4.91 -1.25 5.07
N GLN A 4 6.03 -1.85 5.45
CA GLN A 4 6.84 -2.65 4.52
C GLN A 4 6.21 -4.04 4.45
N ILE A 5 6.09 -4.57 3.23
CA ILE A 5 5.48 -5.87 3.02
C ILE A 5 6.44 -6.81 2.31
N GLU A 6 6.38 -8.10 2.65
CA GLU A 6 7.11 -9.10 1.89
C GLU A 6 6.50 -9.27 0.50
N LYS A 7 7.34 -9.09 -0.53
CA LYS A 7 6.93 -9.25 -1.93
C LYS A 7 6.31 -10.61 -2.21
N ASN A 8 6.88 -11.68 -1.64
CA ASN A 8 6.37 -13.04 -1.82
C ASN A 8 4.97 -13.21 -1.18
N GLY A 9 4.70 -12.51 -0.08
CA GLY A 9 3.41 -12.57 0.62
C GLY A 9 2.29 -11.96 -0.21
N ILE A 10 2.49 -10.74 -0.70
CA ILE A 10 1.48 -10.08 -1.56
C ILE A 10 1.36 -10.77 -2.92
N PHE A 11 2.48 -11.25 -3.47
CA PHE A 11 2.47 -12.00 -4.72
C PHE A 11 1.70 -13.30 -4.62
N SER A 12 1.84 -14.02 -3.51
CA SER A 12 1.04 -15.23 -3.24
C SER A 12 -0.43 -14.90 -2.99
N LEU A 13 -0.73 -13.77 -2.33
CA LEU A 13 -2.11 -13.35 -2.03
C LEU A 13 -2.91 -13.10 -3.31
N PHE A 14 -2.29 -12.45 -4.30
CA PHE A 14 -2.89 -12.14 -5.59
C PHE A 14 -2.52 -13.12 -6.70
N ASN A 15 -1.74 -14.16 -6.38
CA ASN A 15 -1.26 -15.19 -7.31
C ASN A 15 -0.57 -14.60 -8.56
N ILE A 16 0.41 -13.71 -8.32
CA ILE A 16 1.18 -12.99 -9.34
C ILE A 16 2.68 -13.25 -9.18
N ASP A 17 3.44 -13.03 -10.26
CA ASP A 17 4.90 -13.19 -10.28
C ASP A 17 5.66 -11.85 -10.32
N ASN A 18 4.98 -10.74 -10.65
CA ASN A 18 5.62 -9.45 -10.87
C ASN A 18 4.74 -8.27 -10.44
N PHE A 19 5.40 -7.17 -10.05
CA PHE A 19 4.73 -5.92 -9.66
C PHE A 19 3.84 -5.34 -10.77
N ILE A 20 4.24 -5.47 -12.04
CA ILE A 20 3.43 -5.05 -13.19
C ILE A 20 2.11 -5.82 -13.25
N HIS A 21 2.15 -7.13 -12.98
CA HIS A 21 0.93 -7.95 -12.92
C HIS A 21 0.07 -7.61 -11.70
N LEU A 22 0.66 -7.12 -10.59
CA LEU A 22 -0.10 -6.64 -9.44
C LEU A 22 -1.04 -5.50 -9.84
N GLU A 23 -0.51 -4.49 -10.53
CA GLU A 23 -1.30 -3.36 -11.01
C GLU A 23 -2.43 -3.84 -11.93
N GLN A 24 -2.12 -4.71 -12.89
CA GLN A 24 -3.12 -5.26 -13.81
C GLN A 24 -4.21 -6.08 -13.10
N ILE A 25 -3.83 -6.97 -12.18
CA ILE A 25 -4.80 -7.77 -11.42
C ILE A 25 -5.66 -6.87 -10.53
N LEU A 26 -5.08 -5.86 -9.89
CA LEU A 26 -5.83 -4.92 -9.07
C LEU A 26 -6.78 -4.05 -9.90
N ASP A 27 -6.45 -3.76 -11.17
CA ASP A 27 -7.34 -3.08 -12.13
C ASP A 27 -8.46 -4.01 -12.65
N GLU A 28 -8.18 -5.31 -12.80
CA GLU A 28 -9.21 -6.33 -13.11
C GLU A 28 -10.17 -6.56 -11.92
N TYR A 29 -9.68 -6.43 -10.69
CA TYR A 29 -10.53 -6.48 -9.50
C TYR A 29 -11.36 -5.21 -9.35
N SER A 30 -12.60 -5.38 -8.90
CA SER A 30 -13.39 -4.24 -8.44
C SER A 30 -12.62 -3.47 -7.35
N PRO A 31 -12.63 -2.13 -7.37
CA PRO A 31 -11.86 -1.31 -6.42
C PRO A 31 -12.11 -1.69 -4.95
N SER A 32 -13.35 -2.02 -4.61
CA SER A 32 -13.77 -2.46 -3.27
C SER A 32 -13.21 -3.83 -2.87
N LEU A 33 -13.04 -4.76 -3.82
CA LEU A 33 -12.48 -6.08 -3.55
C LEU A 33 -10.96 -6.00 -3.40
N ALA A 34 -10.29 -5.26 -4.28
CA ALA A 34 -8.87 -4.96 -4.18
C ALA A 34 -8.54 -4.30 -2.83
N GLN A 35 -9.30 -3.27 -2.44
CA GLN A 35 -9.16 -2.63 -1.13
C GLN A 35 -9.38 -3.60 0.03
N TYR A 36 -10.38 -4.48 -0.03
CA TYR A 36 -10.64 -5.43 1.05
C TYR A 36 -9.46 -6.38 1.29
N HIS A 37 -8.88 -6.91 0.21
CA HIS A 37 -7.69 -7.77 0.31
C HIS A 37 -6.48 -7.00 0.86
N LEU A 38 -6.26 -5.77 0.38
CA LEU A 38 -5.18 -4.90 0.86
C LEU A 38 -5.37 -4.48 2.32
N GLU A 39 -6.59 -4.12 2.73
CA GLU A 39 -6.91 -3.77 4.13
C GLU A 39 -6.64 -4.94 5.06
N ASN A 40 -7.15 -6.13 4.71
CA ASN A 40 -6.90 -7.33 5.49
C ASN A 40 -5.41 -7.65 5.57
N PHE A 41 -4.68 -7.53 4.46
CA PHE A 41 -3.23 -7.76 4.44
C PHE A 41 -2.47 -6.72 5.28
N PHE A 42 -2.81 -5.43 5.14
CA PHE A 42 -2.22 -4.32 5.91
C PHE A 42 -2.48 -4.43 7.42
N SER A 43 -3.66 -4.92 7.82
CA SER A 43 -3.99 -5.16 9.22
C SER A 43 -3.24 -6.34 9.85
N ASN A 44 -2.76 -7.30 9.05
CA ASN A 44 -1.95 -8.42 9.54
C ASN A 44 -0.46 -8.05 9.74
N ILE A 45 -0.06 -6.83 9.39
CA ILE A 45 1.32 -6.36 9.51
C ILE A 45 1.38 -5.39 10.67
N ASP A 46 2.05 -5.77 11.75
CA ASP A 46 2.19 -4.91 12.93
C ASP A 46 3.30 -3.87 12.79
N GLU A 47 4.27 -4.10 11.90
CA GLU A 47 5.43 -3.20 11.73
C GLU A 47 5.12 -2.05 10.76
N GLU A 48 5.02 -0.83 11.33
CA GLU A 48 5.09 0.40 10.55
C GLU A 48 6.51 0.60 10.03
N SER A 49 6.62 0.98 8.77
CA SER A 49 7.90 1.21 8.11
C SER A 49 7.96 2.61 7.54
N PHE A 50 9.18 3.15 7.48
CA PHE A 50 9.44 4.43 6.84
C PHE A 50 9.80 4.20 5.37
N LEU A 51 9.04 4.85 4.47
CA LEU A 51 9.30 4.83 3.03
C LEU A 51 10.02 6.10 2.60
N ASN A 52 11.20 5.94 2.00
CA ASN A 52 11.92 7.06 1.41
C ASN A 52 11.48 7.26 -0.04
N LYS A 53 10.63 8.26 -0.30
CA LYS A 53 10.09 8.52 -1.65
C LYS A 53 11.14 8.86 -2.72
N ARG A 54 12.40 9.05 -2.33
CA ARG A 54 13.54 9.29 -3.25
C ARG A 54 14.12 8.01 -3.84
N GLU A 55 13.87 6.86 -3.21
CA GLU A 55 14.41 5.55 -3.58
C GLU A 55 13.34 4.64 -4.23
N ILE A 56 12.17 5.22 -4.50
CA ILE A 56 11.07 4.55 -5.18
C ILE A 56 11.40 4.46 -6.67
N GLN A 57 11.36 3.24 -7.19
CA GLN A 57 11.43 2.93 -8.60
C GLN A 57 10.04 3.06 -9.25
N ASN A 58 9.02 2.47 -8.64
CA ASN A 58 7.65 2.48 -9.15
C ASN A 58 6.64 2.70 -8.03
N SER A 59 5.53 3.35 -8.36
CA SER A 59 4.45 3.58 -7.42
C SER A 59 3.12 3.55 -8.15
N PHE A 60 2.13 2.89 -7.57
CA PHE A 60 0.77 2.91 -8.06
C PHE A 60 -0.21 3.17 -6.91
N ASN A 61 -1.40 3.65 -7.27
CA ASN A 61 -2.46 3.93 -6.31
C ASN A 61 -3.70 3.13 -6.68
N ILE A 62 -4.26 2.39 -5.73
CA ILE A 62 -5.54 1.70 -5.86
C ILE A 62 -6.48 2.16 -4.74
N GLY A 63 -7.48 2.94 -5.14
CA GLY A 63 -8.48 3.47 -4.22
C GLY A 63 -7.84 4.26 -3.07
N ASP A 64 -7.99 3.75 -1.84
CA ASP A 64 -7.47 4.35 -0.61
C ASP A 64 -6.09 3.81 -0.17
N TYR A 65 -5.42 3.03 -1.04
CA TYR A 65 -4.09 2.47 -0.79
C TYR A 65 -3.11 2.88 -1.89
N SER A 66 -1.87 3.14 -1.49
CA SER A 66 -0.74 3.39 -2.39
C SER A 66 0.31 2.29 -2.19
N ILE A 67 0.77 1.70 -3.28
CA ILE A 67 1.82 0.69 -3.26
C ILE A 67 3.06 1.26 -3.93
N TYR A 68 4.20 1.06 -3.28
CA TYR A 68 5.49 1.57 -3.70
C TYR A 68 6.48 0.42 -3.82
N LEU A 69 7.34 0.49 -4.84
CA LEU A 69 8.43 -0.43 -5.11
C LEU A 69 9.74 0.36 -5.15
N ASP A 70 10.69 0.00 -4.31
CA ASP A 70 12.02 0.60 -4.26
C ASP A 70 13.02 -0.11 -5.16
N TYR A 71 14.18 0.52 -5.42
CA TYR A 71 15.25 -0.08 -6.24
C TYR A 71 15.85 -1.37 -5.67
N ASP A 72 15.63 -1.64 -4.38
CA ASP A 72 16.06 -2.86 -3.69
C ASP A 72 14.99 -3.97 -3.74
N ASP A 73 13.96 -3.83 -4.59
CA ASP A 73 12.89 -4.82 -4.76
C ASP A 73 12.00 -4.97 -3.50
N ASN A 74 12.04 -3.98 -2.60
CA ASN A 74 11.18 -3.88 -1.43
C ASN A 74 9.85 -3.24 -1.80
N ILE A 75 8.75 -3.81 -1.29
CA ILE A 75 7.40 -3.32 -1.52
C ILE A 75 6.88 -2.68 -0.24
N TYR A 76 6.25 -1.52 -0.38
CA TYR A 76 5.63 -0.79 0.71
C TYR A 76 4.17 -0.52 0.37
N LEU A 77 3.31 -0.67 1.37
CA LEU A 77 1.89 -0.40 1.30
C LEU A 77 1.58 0.78 2.23
N GLU A 78 1.03 1.85 1.68
CA GLU A 78 0.55 3.01 2.40
C GLU A 78 -0.97 3.03 2.37
N SER A 79 -1.58 3.10 3.55
CA SER A 79 -3.00 3.39 3.69
C SER A 79 -3.19 4.91 3.71
N ILE A 80 -3.82 5.44 2.65
CA ILE A 80 -4.19 6.86 2.51
C ILE A 80 -5.34 7.19 3.48
N LYS A 81 -6.24 6.22 3.70
CA LYS A 81 -7.36 6.31 4.66
C LYS A 81 -6.88 6.67 6.06
N ASP A 82 -5.76 6.07 6.49
CA ASP A 82 -5.13 6.37 7.79
C ASP A 82 -4.32 7.68 7.79
N ASN A 83 -3.83 8.12 6.63
CA ASN A 83 -3.06 9.36 6.52
C ASN A 83 -3.96 10.60 6.64
N LEU A 84 -5.23 10.50 6.22
CA LEU A 84 -6.20 11.59 6.35
C LEU A 84 -6.53 11.92 7.81
N ILE A 85 -6.44 10.95 8.72
CA ILE A 85 -6.72 11.16 10.15
C ILE A 85 -5.66 12.08 10.80
N ASP A 86 -4.43 12.10 10.29
CA ASP A 86 -3.36 12.98 10.78
C ASP A 86 -3.54 14.45 10.34
N SER A 87 -4.35 14.68 9.29
CA SER A 87 -4.57 16.03 8.72
C SER A 87 -5.80 16.79 9.26
N TYR A 88 -6.63 16.17 10.12
CA TYR A 88 -7.77 16.86 10.77
C TYR A 88 -7.46 17.48 12.13
N GLN A 89 -6.19 17.54 12.56
CA GLN A 89 -5.79 18.38 13.69
C GLN A 89 -5.54 19.84 13.27
N THR A 90 -6.47 20.49 12.56
CA THR A 90 -6.50 21.95 12.54
C THR A 90 -7.23 22.45 13.78
N SER A 91 -6.46 22.66 14.84
CA SER A 91 -6.69 23.58 15.97
C SER A 91 -8.11 24.10 16.14
N SER A 92 -8.87 23.54 17.08
CA SER A 92 -9.74 24.39 17.89
C SER A 92 -8.85 25.18 18.86
N LEU A 93 -8.49 26.40 18.47
CA LEU A 93 -7.90 27.39 19.36
C LEU A 93 -8.85 28.58 19.45
N PHE A 94 -9.63 28.54 20.55
CA PHE A 94 -10.39 29.62 21.21
C PHE A 94 -11.59 30.23 20.49
#